data_AF-A0A7V8WQL2-F1
#
_entry.id   AF-A0A7V8WQL2-F1
#
_cell.length_a   1.000
_cell.length_b   1.000
_cell.length_c   1.000
_cell.angle_alpha   90.00
_cell.angle_beta   90.00
_cell.angle_gamma   90.00
#
_symmetry.space_group_name_H-M   'P 1'
#
loop_
_entity.id
_entity.type
_entity.pdbx_description
1 polymer ?
#
loop_
_entity_poly.entity_id
_entity_poly.type
_entity_poly.pdbx_seq_one_letter_code
_entity_poly.pdbx_strand_id
1 'polypeptide(L)'
;MAIERDTVKVTSQSDLHALLDEAKEAPVLLERDGVIYRLGREDEQDSIDYEPDPERVRRMLDATVGSWADLDIDEVIRGVYEARETGSRPPDRP
;
A
#
# COMPACT_ATOMS: atom_id res chain seq x y z
N MET A 1 2.63 -0.72 -6.03
CA MET A 1 1.39 -0.96 -6.79
C MET A 1 0.37 0.07 -6.33
N ALA A 2 -0.10 0.94 -7.23
CA ALA A 2 -1.22 1.83 -6.92
C ALA A 2 -2.48 0.97 -6.85
N ILE A 3 -3.18 1.00 -5.71
CA ILE A 3 -4.52 0.41 -5.63
C ILE A 3 -5.40 1.31 -6.48
N GLU A 4 -5.80 0.84 -7.66
CA GLU A 4 -6.76 1.53 -8.51
C GLU A 4 -8.08 1.53 -7.74
N ARG A 5 -8.43 2.67 -7.14
CA ARG A 5 -9.66 2.84 -6.36
C ARG A 5 -10.72 3.39 -7.30
N ASP A 6 -11.76 2.61 -7.54
CA ASP A 6 -12.93 3.07 -8.27
C ASP A 6 -13.50 4.32 -7.60
N THR A 7 -13.69 5.38 -8.40
CA THR A 7 -14.18 6.68 -7.92
C THR A 7 -15.67 6.77 -8.17
N VAL A 8 -16.45 6.99 -7.11
CA VAL A 8 -17.90 7.08 -7.16
C VAL A 8 -18.32 8.51 -7.47
N LYS A 9 -19.12 8.71 -8.52
CA LYS A 9 -19.68 10.03 -8.85
C LYS A 9 -20.83 10.37 -7.90
N VAL A 10 -20.68 11.49 -7.18
CA VAL A 10 -21.67 11.94 -6.20
C VAL A 10 -22.53 13.05 -6.79
N THR A 11 -23.84 12.87 -6.67
CA THR A 11 -24.87 13.82 -7.08
C THR A 11 -25.80 14.12 -5.91
N SER A 12 -26.73 15.07 -6.08
CA SER A 12 -27.78 15.35 -5.10
C SER A 12 -28.72 14.17 -4.83
N GLN A 13 -28.72 13.14 -5.68
CA GLN A 13 -29.55 11.95 -5.54
C GLN A 13 -28.75 10.73 -5.05
N SER A 14 -27.45 10.87 -4.79
CA SER A 14 -26.63 9.78 -4.29
C SER A 14 -27.10 9.36 -2.90
N ASP A 15 -27.16 8.05 -2.68
CA ASP A 15 -27.55 7.48 -1.40
C ASP A 15 -26.39 7.54 -0.42
N LEU A 16 -26.46 8.48 0.53
CA LEU A 16 -25.42 8.66 1.54
C LEU A 16 -25.31 7.45 2.47
N HIS A 17 -26.40 6.74 2.75
CA HIS A 17 -26.35 5.57 3.62
C HIS A 17 -25.56 4.43 2.98
N ALA A 18 -25.79 4.17 1.69
CA ALA A 18 -25.05 3.15 0.96
C ALA A 18 -23.54 3.48 0.90
N LEU A 19 -23.18 4.74 0.69
CA LEU A 19 -21.78 5.19 0.68
C LEU A 19 -21.10 5.02 2.04
N LEU A 20 -21.82 5.26 3.13
CA LEU A 20 -21.30 5.05 4.49
C LEU A 20 -21.14 3.56 4.80
N ASP A 21 -22.04 2.69 4.31
CA ASP A 21 -21.90 1.25 4.46
C ASP A 21 -20.69 0.71 3.69
N GLU A 22 -20.43 1.21 2.48
CA GLU A 22 -19.25 0.86 1.69
C GLU A 22 -17.95 1.34 2.36
N ALA A 23 -17.97 2.55 2.93
CA ALA A 23 -16.83 3.14 3.64
C ALA A 23 -16.48 2.45 4.97
N LYS A 24 -17.28 1.49 5.46
CA LYS A 24 -16.96 0.69 6.67
C LYS A 24 -15.81 -0.28 6.44
N GLU A 25 -15.68 -0.81 5.23
CA GLU A 25 -14.68 -1.84 4.89
C GLU A 25 -13.37 -1.21 4.41
N ALA A 26 -13.45 -0.10 3.67
CA ALA A 26 -12.28 0.66 3.20
C ALA A 26 -12.65 2.10 2.78
N PRO A 27 -11.69 3.05 2.77
CA PRO A 27 -12.00 4.42 2.33
C PRO A 27 -12.37 4.50 0.83
N VAL A 28 -13.53 5.11 0.55
CA VAL A 28 -14.12 5.30 -0.78
C VAL A 28 -13.71 6.66 -1.36
N LEU A 29 -13.42 6.71 -2.67
CA LEU A 29 -13.17 7.97 -3.38
C LEU A 29 -14.46 8.49 -4.01
N LEU A 30 -14.76 9.76 -3.79
CA LEU A 30 -15.99 10.43 -4.24
C LEU A 30 -15.62 11.57 -5.20
N GLU A 31 -16.19 11.60 -6.41
CA GLU A 31 -16.02 12.71 -7.34
C GLU A 31 -17.28 13.59 -7.36
N ARG A 32 -17.09 14.91 -7.22
CA ARG A 32 -18.13 15.90 -7.46
C ARG A 32 -17.55 17.11 -8.17
N ASP A 33 -18.16 17.49 -9.30
CA ASP A 33 -17.74 18.64 -10.11
C ASP A 33 -16.25 18.61 -10.48
N GLY A 34 -15.71 17.40 -10.73
CA GLY A 34 -14.30 17.17 -11.04
C GLY A 34 -13.34 17.20 -9.85
N VAL A 35 -13.85 17.38 -8.62
CA VAL A 35 -13.06 17.35 -7.38
C VAL A 35 -13.24 15.99 -6.71
N ILE A 36 -12.12 15.38 -6.30
CA ILE A 36 -12.09 14.09 -5.60
C ILE A 36 -11.99 14.32 -4.09
N TYR A 37 -12.89 13.69 -3.35
CA TYR A 37 -12.94 13.62 -1.90
C TYR A 37 -12.71 12.17 -1.45
N ARG A 38 -12.25 11.98 -0.21
CA ARG A 38 -12.16 10.66 0.42
C ARG A 38 -13.20 10.57 1.52
N LEU A 39 -14.03 9.54 1.48
CA LEU A 39 -14.91 9.14 2.58
C LEU A 39 -14.28 7.94 3.29
N GLY A 40 -14.13 8.05 4.61
CA GLY A 40 -13.61 6.97 5.45
C GLY A 40 -13.99 7.23 6.90
N ARG A 41 -13.81 6.23 7.75
CA ARG A 41 -14.03 6.37 9.18
C ARG A 41 -13.04 7.35 9.81
N GLU A 42 -13.49 8.15 10.76
CA GLU A 42 -12.65 9.12 11.47
C GLU A 42 -11.56 8.41 12.29
N ASP A 43 -11.88 7.27 12.90
CA ASP A 43 -10.93 6.46 13.69
C ASP A 43 -9.90 5.69 12.84
N GLU A 44 -10.11 5.57 11.52
CA GLU A 44 -9.11 5.04 10.58
C GLU A 44 -8.21 6.14 10.00
N GLN A 45 -8.58 7.40 10.22
CA GLN A 45 -7.76 8.56 9.90
C GLN A 45 -6.49 8.62 10.75
N ASP A 46 -6.43 7.85 11.86
CA ASP A 46 -5.24 7.58 12.67
C ASP A 46 -4.18 6.72 11.96
N SER A 47 -4.40 6.34 10.70
CA SER A 47 -3.30 5.97 9.80
C SER A 47 -2.50 7.22 9.44
N ILE A 48 -1.71 7.70 10.42
CA ILE A 48 -0.60 8.66 10.36
C ILE A 48 -0.55 9.28 8.96
N ASP A 49 -0.98 10.53 8.79
CA ASP A 49 -0.79 11.31 7.56
C ASP A 49 0.69 11.28 7.15
N TYR A 50 1.08 10.18 6.52
CA TYR A 50 2.39 9.93 5.98
C TYR A 50 2.30 10.56 4.61
N GLU A 51 2.59 11.84 4.60
CA GLU A 51 2.89 12.58 3.39
C GLU A 51 4.42 12.54 3.24
N PRO A 52 4.96 11.49 2.58
CA PRO A 52 6.38 11.41 2.40
C PRO A 52 6.86 12.57 1.56
N ASP A 53 7.90 13.26 2.04
CA ASP A 53 8.69 14.17 1.22
C ASP A 53 9.14 13.42 -0.07
N PRO A 54 8.65 13.84 -1.26
CA PRO A 54 8.94 13.15 -2.51
C PRO A 54 10.44 13.10 -2.82
N GLU A 55 11.21 14.11 -2.42
CA GLU A 55 12.66 14.14 -2.62
C GLU A 55 13.37 13.19 -1.67
N ARG A 56 12.87 13.06 -0.44
CA ARG A 56 13.39 12.07 0.51
C ARG A 56 13.11 10.65 0.06
N VAL A 57 11.92 10.37 -0.48
CA VAL A 57 11.59 9.04 -1.02
C VAL A 57 12.44 8.73 -2.25
N ARG A 58 12.60 9.66 -3.19
CA ARG A 58 13.47 9.46 -4.36
C ARG A 58 14.90 9.16 -3.96
N ARG A 59 15.48 9.93 -3.02
CA ARG A 59 16.84 9.67 -2.50
C ARG A 59 16.96 8.31 -1.82
N MET A 60 15.95 7.90 -1.05
CA MET A 60 15.92 6.59 -0.41
C MET A 60 15.83 5.46 -1.43
N LEU A 61 15.00 5.63 -2.47
CA LEU A 61 14.89 4.70 -3.58
C LEU A 61 16.20 4.62 -4.38
N ASP A 62 16.84 5.75 -4.71
CA ASP A 62 18.12 5.74 -5.42
C ASP A 62 19.23 5.03 -4.60
N ALA A 63 19.30 5.30 -3.30
CA ALA A 63 20.25 4.63 -2.40
C ALA A 63 19.97 3.13 -2.26
N THR A 64 18.69 2.74 -2.25
CA THR A 64 18.29 1.33 -2.12
C THR A 64 18.46 0.61 -3.45
N VAL A 65 17.98 1.15 -4.58
CA VAL A 65 18.17 0.53 -5.90
C VAL A 65 19.66 0.33 -6.20
N GLY A 66 20.51 1.28 -5.83
CA GLY A 66 21.97 1.12 -5.92
C GLY A 66 22.52 -0.02 -5.07
N SER A 67 21.94 -0.33 -3.90
CA SER A 67 22.42 -1.41 -3.03
C SER A 67 22.04 -2.82 -3.52
N TRP A 68 21.15 -2.92 -4.52
CA TRP A 68 20.73 -4.19 -5.13
C TRP A 68 21.25 -4.35 -6.57
N ALA A 69 21.95 -3.34 -7.11
CA ALA A 69 22.46 -3.34 -8.48
C ALA A 69 23.50 -4.45 -8.72
N ASP A 70 24.25 -4.84 -7.70
CA ASP A 70 25.28 -5.88 -7.77
C ASP A 70 24.77 -7.27 -7.35
N LEU A 71 23.47 -7.42 -7.08
CA LEU A 71 22.91 -8.71 -6.65
C LEU A 71 22.64 -9.62 -7.85
N ASP A 72 23.18 -10.83 -7.77
CA ASP A 72 22.79 -11.92 -8.65
C ASP A 72 21.41 -12.43 -8.23
N ILE A 73 20.39 -12.08 -9.02
CA ILE A 73 18.99 -12.41 -8.75
C ILE A 73 18.77 -13.92 -8.72
N ASP A 74 19.46 -14.68 -9.57
CA ASP A 74 19.32 -16.14 -9.63
C ASP A 74 19.94 -16.80 -8.39
N GLU A 75 21.04 -16.26 -7.87
CA GLU A 75 21.64 -16.69 -6.61
C GLU A 75 20.72 -16.41 -5.41
N VAL A 76 20.11 -15.23 -5.35
CA VAL A 76 19.15 -14.87 -4.30
C VAL A 76 17.93 -15.77 -4.32
N ILE A 77 17.36 -16.02 -5.50
CA ILE A 77 16.22 -16.93 -5.67
C ILE A 77 16.59 -18.33 -5.19
N ARG A 78 17.72 -18.88 -5.64
CA ARG A 78 18.21 -20.19 -5.21
C ARG A 78 18.36 -20.27 -3.69
N GLY A 79 18.98 -19.27 -3.07
CA GLY A 79 19.13 -19.22 -1.61
C GLY A 79 17.80 -19.18 -0.85
N VAL A 80 16.78 -18.50 -1.39
CA VAL A 80 15.43 -18.48 -0.80
C VAL A 80 14.74 -19.85 -0.91
N TYR A 81 14.87 -20.53 -2.05
CA TYR A 81 14.32 -21.88 -2.22
C TYR A 81 15.02 -22.89 -1.31
N GLU A 82 16.35 -22.85 -1.24
CA GLU A 82 17.15 -23.70 -0.37
C GLU A 82 16.78 -23.48 1.11
N ALA A 83 16.65 -22.24 1.56
CA ALA A 83 16.26 -21.90 2.93
C ALA A 83 14.82 -22.33 3.30
N ARG A 84 13.93 -22.47 2.31
CA ARG A 84 12.58 -23.01 2.50
C ARG A 84 12.58 -24.54 2.54
N GLU A 85 13.41 -25.17 1.71
CA GLU A 85 13.58 -26.61 1.66
C GLU A 85 14.26 -27.16 2.92
N THR A 86 15.28 -26.47 3.45
CA THR A 86 15.96 -26.85 4.70
C THR A 86 15.15 -26.54 5.96
N GLY A 87 14.00 -25.84 5.82
CA GLY A 87 13.23 -25.32 6.94
C GLY A 87 13.95 -24.17 7.63
N SER A 88 13.33 -22.98 7.67
CA SER A 88 13.99 -21.75 8.12
C SER A 88 14.25 -21.67 9.64
N ARG A 89 14.08 -22.78 10.38
CA ARG A 89 14.32 -22.89 11.81
C ARG A 89 14.95 -24.27 12.12
N PRO A 90 16.29 -24.34 12.30
CA PRO A 90 16.93 -25.53 12.83
C PRO A 90 16.37 -25.84 14.23
N PRO A 91 16.04 -27.10 14.56
CA PRO A 91 15.54 -27.46 15.89
C PRO A 91 16.55 -27.19 17.02
N ASP A 92 17.84 -27.04 16.69
CA ASP A 92 18.94 -26.88 17.64
C ASP A 92 19.49 -25.45 17.77
N ARG A 93 18.79 -24.43 17.24
CA ARG A 93 19.14 -23.02 17.49
C ARG A 93 18.41 -22.58 18.78
N PRO A 94 19.12 -22.15 19.84
CA PRO A 94 18.47 -21.73 21.09
C PRO A 94 17.51 -20.55 20.87
#